data_AF-A0A5C3NTT2-F1
#
_entry.id   AF-A0A5C3NTT2-F1
#
_cell.length_a   1.000
_cell.length_b   1.000
_cell.length_c   1.000
_cell.angle_alpha   90.00
_cell.angle_beta   90.00
_cell.angle_gamma   90.00
#
_symmetry.space_group_name_H-M   'P 1'
#
loop_
_entity.id
_entity.type
_entity.pdbx_description
1 polymer ?
#
loop_
_entity_poly.entity_id
_entity_poly.type
_entity_poly.pdbx_seq_one_letter_code
_entity_poly.pdbx_strand_id
1 'polypeptide(L)'
;MYTHNNSDWLALLLCGLLAVDGRSTLPATNGPALSDRLLKRYAPVFNSIARLLVFRAQHEVVALAFTPSVPRLQGPTFILAQNSDDPQKVKEHLVLLISHLRETRELYISNQDEPSSPDPKRNPLEFKKLEGEITALHYCWMKIKRRFTKDGRYEAFLNLVADVQGDAADLRTQCNHEERRTLKALQCCPAADLEVLQDVRVGIEGIRDILLHHELAGTTQELIAADVKMLVPLRVKSHFVARRTADAPRLWSLCDNYLRARHKSHQLEHDVTKRTVPKPFDVAKWLDKIVRVSRDYLQILSVVTSSTMASVLFGDRPLEVVLVPTPRAPEAPTISTSDIRSTLSEVGWTDIEDAQYHTLVEDLRRSLNILNTTNSVAFSSDSADPSDALISETPRPSIHPECALLAHLHEAEDAEHVIPYIALSKRPCWLCATYFECYRQVTNSLICTRGTDGRLAQSPQWRTPSLSDFSHGDASVHATTEVDTDAAVRKKLCDKLTEKVNLQAQIV
;
A
#
# COMPACT_ATOMS: atom_id res chain seq x y z
N MET A 1 16.68 23.74 -10.38
CA MET A 1 16.34 24.46 -11.63
C MET A 1 15.28 23.65 -12.35
N TYR A 2 14.20 24.28 -12.81
CA TYR A 2 13.07 23.61 -13.47
C TYR A 2 13.36 23.49 -14.97
N THR A 3 13.80 22.32 -15.41
CA THR A 3 14.19 22.04 -16.81
C THR A 3 13.81 20.60 -17.20
N HIS A 4 13.72 20.29 -18.49
CA HIS A 4 13.45 18.92 -18.97
C HIS A 4 14.52 17.88 -18.55
N ASN A 5 15.68 18.31 -18.04
CA ASN A 5 16.71 17.42 -17.52
C ASN A 5 16.55 17.10 -16.02
N ASN A 6 15.53 17.66 -15.37
CA ASN A 6 15.24 17.44 -13.97
C ASN A 6 14.05 16.48 -13.80
N SER A 7 14.33 15.24 -13.39
CA SER A 7 13.33 14.20 -13.18
C SER A 7 12.31 14.54 -12.09
N ASP A 8 12.70 15.25 -11.03
CA ASP A 8 11.77 15.69 -9.97
C ASP A 8 10.76 16.69 -10.52
N TRP A 9 11.24 17.61 -11.36
CA TRP A 9 10.39 18.60 -12.02
C TRP A 9 9.43 17.96 -13.01
N LEU A 10 9.93 17.07 -13.88
CA LEU A 10 9.08 16.36 -14.84
C LEU A 10 8.02 15.48 -14.15
N ALA A 11 8.38 14.83 -13.04
CA ALA A 11 7.44 14.05 -12.24
C ALA A 11 6.34 14.93 -11.62
N LEU A 12 6.70 16.10 -11.07
CA LEU A 12 5.76 17.06 -10.53
C LEU A 12 4.84 17.63 -11.62
N LEU A 13 5.40 17.98 -12.78
CA LEU A 13 4.66 18.48 -13.95
C LEU A 13 3.63 17.45 -14.45
N LEU A 14 4.03 16.18 -14.56
CA LEU A 14 3.15 15.07 -14.93
C LEU A 14 1.99 14.91 -13.93
N CYS A 15 2.27 14.99 -12.62
CA CYS A 15 1.22 14.99 -11.59
C CYS A 15 0.23 16.14 -11.77
N GLY A 16 0.73 17.35 -12.05
CA GLY A 16 -0.11 18.52 -12.28
C GLY A 16 -1.01 18.37 -13.52
N LEU A 17 -0.45 17.91 -14.64
CA LEU A 17 -1.22 17.69 -15.87
C LEU A 17 -2.34 16.66 -15.69
N LEU A 18 -2.06 15.56 -14.99
CA LEU A 18 -3.09 14.57 -14.67
C LEU A 18 -4.19 15.14 -13.77
N ALA A 19 -3.82 15.96 -12.79
CA ALA A 19 -4.78 16.61 -11.90
C ALA A 19 -5.71 17.57 -12.65
N VAL A 20 -5.19 18.35 -13.60
CA VAL A 20 -5.99 19.25 -14.46
C VAL A 20 -6.96 18.46 -15.34
N ASP A 21 -6.51 17.32 -15.87
CA ASP A 21 -7.29 16.39 -16.70
C ASP A 21 -8.31 15.54 -15.91
N GLY A 22 -8.33 15.64 -14.59
CA GLY A 22 -9.20 14.81 -13.73
C GLY A 22 -8.84 13.32 -13.69
N ARG A 23 -7.73 12.91 -14.32
CA ARG A 23 -7.18 11.54 -14.23
C ARG A 23 -6.24 11.42 -13.03
N SER A 24 -6.22 10.26 -12.39
CA SER A 24 -5.35 10.00 -11.22
C SER A 24 -4.41 8.78 -11.38
N THR A 25 -4.52 8.11 -12.52
CA THR A 25 -3.84 6.85 -12.82
C THR A 25 -3.32 6.82 -14.24
N LEU A 26 -2.08 6.35 -14.40
CA LEU A 26 -1.53 5.91 -15.67
C LEU A 26 -1.74 4.40 -15.86
N PRO A 27 -1.57 3.87 -17.08
CA PRO A 27 -1.63 2.44 -17.33
C PRO A 27 -0.71 1.68 -16.37
N ALA A 28 -1.25 0.64 -15.73
CA ALA A 28 -0.46 -0.21 -14.85
C ALA A 28 0.63 -0.91 -15.65
N THR A 29 1.86 -0.87 -15.15
CA THR A 29 2.95 -1.69 -15.68
C THR A 29 3.10 -2.92 -14.81
N ASN A 30 3.02 -4.10 -15.43
CA ASN A 30 3.41 -5.33 -14.78
C ASN A 30 4.92 -5.26 -14.54
N GLY A 31 5.34 -5.57 -13.31
CA GLY A 31 6.77 -5.78 -13.03
C GLY A 31 7.32 -6.89 -13.94
N PRO A 32 8.65 -7.01 -14.06
CA PRO A 32 9.25 -8.12 -14.79
C PRO A 32 8.62 -9.42 -14.29
N ALA A 33 8.22 -10.28 -15.22
CA ALA A 33 7.65 -11.56 -14.85
C ALA A 33 8.66 -12.26 -13.93
N LEU A 34 8.23 -12.62 -12.72
CA LEU A 34 9.03 -13.45 -11.83
C LEU A 34 9.16 -14.81 -12.51
N SER A 35 10.11 -14.97 -13.43
CA SER A 35 10.39 -16.23 -14.12
C SER A 35 11.00 -17.22 -13.14
N ASP A 36 11.68 -16.72 -12.10
CA ASP A 36 12.22 -17.50 -11.02
C ASP A 36 11.13 -18.07 -10.10
N ARG A 37 11.09 -19.41 -10.03
CA ARG A 37 10.19 -20.17 -9.15
C ARG A 37 10.41 -19.83 -7.68
N LEU A 38 11.63 -19.48 -7.29
CA LEU A 38 11.97 -19.10 -5.92
C LEU A 38 11.32 -17.77 -5.56
N LEU A 39 11.44 -16.75 -6.41
CA LEU A 39 10.80 -15.44 -6.17
C LEU A 39 9.28 -15.54 -6.08
N LYS A 40 8.63 -16.41 -6.87
CA LYS A 40 7.18 -16.66 -6.75
C LYS A 40 6.79 -17.20 -5.37
N ARG A 41 7.68 -17.95 -4.70
CA ARG A 41 7.48 -18.51 -3.36
C ARG A 41 7.77 -17.49 -2.27
N TYR A 42 8.86 -16.73 -2.38
CA TYR A 42 9.30 -15.79 -1.34
C TYR A 42 8.53 -14.47 -1.34
N ALA A 43 8.25 -13.90 -2.51
CA ALA A 43 7.65 -12.57 -2.64
C ALA A 43 6.32 -12.42 -1.88
N PRO A 44 5.36 -13.37 -1.90
CA PRO A 44 4.13 -13.26 -1.12
C PRO A 44 4.40 -13.12 0.38
N VAL A 45 5.31 -13.92 0.93
CA VAL A 45 5.69 -13.91 2.36
C VAL A 45 6.37 -12.61 2.73
N PHE A 46 7.39 -12.17 1.99
CA PHE A 46 8.07 -10.90 2.31
C PHE A 46 7.14 -9.70 2.20
N ASN A 47 6.24 -9.67 1.21
CA ASN A 47 5.25 -8.60 1.15
C ASN A 47 4.25 -8.66 2.31
N SER A 48 3.92 -9.85 2.81
CA SER A 48 3.08 -10.00 4.01
C SER A 48 3.80 -9.50 5.26
N ILE A 49 5.10 -9.80 5.42
CA ILE A 49 5.93 -9.20 6.48
C ILE A 49 5.89 -7.68 6.38
N ALA A 50 6.26 -7.09 5.23
CA ALA A 50 6.24 -5.64 5.04
C ALA A 50 4.86 -5.03 5.34
N ARG A 51 3.76 -5.73 5.00
CA ARG A 51 2.41 -5.27 5.34
C ARG A 51 2.10 -5.33 6.83
N LEU A 52 2.60 -6.30 7.57
CA LEU A 52 2.38 -6.42 9.01
C LEU A 52 3.18 -5.40 9.82
N LEU A 53 4.27 -4.86 9.25
CA LEU A 53 5.08 -3.81 9.83
C LEU A 53 4.46 -2.39 9.81
N VAL A 54 3.24 -2.23 9.31
CA VAL A 54 2.57 -0.91 9.23
C VAL A 54 1.59 -0.76 10.39
N PHE A 55 1.89 0.13 11.34
CA PHE A 55 1.05 0.41 12.52
C PHE A 55 0.24 1.69 12.39
N ARG A 56 0.70 2.69 11.61
CA ARG A 56 -0.01 3.95 11.45
C ARG A 56 -1.23 3.81 10.55
N ALA A 57 -2.23 4.63 10.84
CA ALA A 57 -3.46 4.68 10.06
C ALA A 57 -3.23 5.23 8.65
N GLN A 58 -2.26 6.14 8.45
CA GLN A 58 -2.08 6.86 7.18
C GLN A 58 -0.63 6.89 6.69
N HIS A 59 -0.49 6.88 5.35
CA HIS A 59 0.72 7.16 4.56
C HIS A 59 1.98 6.33 4.82
N GLU A 60 2.02 5.54 5.88
CA GLU A 60 3.15 4.66 6.18
C GLU A 60 3.32 3.58 5.11
N VAL A 61 4.54 3.48 4.61
CA VAL A 61 5.05 2.54 3.63
C VAL A 61 6.31 1.94 4.21
N VAL A 62 6.41 0.62 4.10
CA VAL A 62 7.56 -0.15 4.58
C VAL A 62 8.06 -0.95 3.38
N ALA A 63 9.36 -0.84 3.12
CA ALA A 63 10.09 -1.58 2.11
C ALA A 63 11.15 -2.46 2.79
N LEU A 64 11.26 -3.71 2.33
CA LEU A 64 12.19 -4.71 2.85
C LEU A 64 12.99 -5.34 1.72
N ALA A 65 14.30 -5.41 1.91
CA ALA A 65 15.18 -6.35 1.22
C ALA A 65 15.68 -7.38 2.22
N PHE A 66 16.12 -8.52 1.71
CA PHE A 66 16.51 -9.65 2.53
C PHE A 66 17.78 -10.31 2.01
N THR A 67 18.78 -10.41 2.87
CA THR A 67 20.01 -11.16 2.65
C THR A 67 19.89 -12.49 3.41
N PRO A 68 19.87 -13.64 2.70
CA PRO A 68 19.86 -14.94 3.34
C PRO A 68 21.08 -15.15 4.24
N SER A 69 20.92 -15.98 5.28
CA SER A 69 22.06 -16.34 6.11
C SER A 69 23.14 -17.05 5.30
N VAL A 70 24.39 -16.61 5.45
CA VAL A 70 25.55 -17.32 4.91
C VAL A 70 26.10 -18.23 6.01
N PRO A 71 26.16 -19.56 5.79
CA PRO A 71 26.60 -20.51 6.80
C PRO A 71 27.92 -20.07 7.45
N ARG A 72 27.92 -19.97 8.78
CA ARG A 72 29.09 -19.62 9.62
C ARG A 72 29.63 -18.19 9.48
N LEU A 73 29.16 -17.38 8.54
CA LEU A 73 29.67 -16.01 8.32
C LEU A 73 28.70 -14.94 8.82
N GLN A 74 27.45 -14.95 8.34
CA GLN A 74 26.47 -13.89 8.63
C GLN A 74 25.09 -14.48 8.89
N GLY A 75 24.35 -13.87 9.82
CA GLY A 75 22.94 -14.20 10.05
C GLY A 75 22.04 -13.72 8.92
N PRO A 76 20.75 -14.08 8.95
CA PRO A 76 19.78 -13.49 8.04
C PRO A 76 19.64 -11.99 8.35
N THR A 77 19.71 -11.15 7.31
CA THR A 77 19.66 -9.69 7.45
C THR A 77 18.47 -9.11 6.71
N PHE A 78 17.64 -8.33 7.41
CA PHE A 78 16.63 -7.49 6.78
C PHE A 78 17.16 -6.06 6.64
N ILE A 79 17.02 -5.50 5.45
CA ILE A 79 17.33 -4.10 5.18
C ILE A 79 15.99 -3.38 5.01
N LEU A 80 15.72 -2.45 5.92
CA LEU A 80 14.41 -1.85 6.15
C LEU A 80 14.45 -0.36 5.83
N ALA A 81 13.62 0.07 4.88
CA ALA A 81 13.34 1.48 4.61
C ALA A 81 11.87 1.78 4.91
N GLN A 82 11.60 2.96 5.44
CA GLN A 82 10.24 3.39 5.76
C GLN A 82 10.09 4.92 5.78
N ASN A 83 8.86 5.39 5.74
CA ASN A 83 8.53 6.83 5.87
C ASN A 83 7.75 7.14 7.17
N SER A 84 8.02 6.41 8.25
CA SER A 84 7.44 6.65 9.57
C SER A 84 8.44 7.37 10.48
N ASP A 85 7.92 8.20 11.38
CA ASP A 85 8.74 9.02 12.29
C ASP A 85 9.37 8.19 13.42
N ASP A 86 9.01 6.91 13.53
CA ASP A 86 9.58 5.98 14.50
C ASP A 86 10.13 4.71 13.82
N PRO A 87 11.31 4.77 13.19
CA PRO A 87 11.97 3.63 12.56
C PRO A 87 12.33 2.51 13.53
N GLN A 88 12.60 2.88 14.77
CA GLN A 88 13.03 1.92 15.79
C GLN A 88 11.88 1.00 16.19
N LYS A 89 10.67 1.52 16.35
CA LYS A 89 9.47 0.72 16.61
C LYS A 89 9.14 -0.29 15.51
N VAL A 90 9.37 0.07 14.24
CA VAL A 90 9.15 -0.86 13.12
C VAL A 90 10.22 -1.95 13.08
N LYS A 91 11.48 -1.59 13.36
CA LYS A 91 12.56 -2.56 13.55
C LYS A 91 12.28 -3.54 14.69
N GLU A 92 11.86 -3.05 15.86
CA GLU A 92 11.53 -3.88 17.01
C GLU A 92 10.38 -4.84 16.71
N HIS A 93 9.33 -4.36 16.04
CA HIS A 93 8.24 -5.24 15.64
C HIS A 93 8.66 -6.31 14.62
N LEU A 94 9.55 -5.98 13.68
CA LEU A 94 10.12 -6.97 12.76
C LEU A 94 10.89 -8.06 13.51
N VAL A 95 11.74 -7.67 14.46
CA VAL A 95 12.49 -8.63 15.30
C VAL A 95 11.53 -9.52 16.08
N LEU A 96 10.51 -8.94 16.73
CA LEU A 96 9.48 -9.69 17.47
C LEU A 96 8.74 -10.69 16.56
N LEU A 97 8.35 -10.26 15.36
CA LEU A 97 7.62 -11.08 14.41
C LEU A 97 8.45 -12.27 13.93
N ILE A 98 9.72 -12.08 13.60
CA ILE A 98 10.60 -13.15 13.13
C ILE A 98 10.97 -14.10 14.26
N SER A 99 11.26 -13.59 15.46
CA SER A 99 11.50 -14.41 16.66
C SER A 99 10.29 -15.28 16.97
N HIS A 100 9.08 -14.70 16.91
CA HIS A 100 7.83 -15.45 17.09
C HIS A 100 7.69 -16.61 16.10
N LEU A 101 7.97 -16.38 14.81
CA LEU A 101 7.91 -17.43 13.80
C LEU A 101 8.97 -18.52 14.04
N ARG A 102 10.16 -18.15 14.52
CA ARG A 102 11.23 -19.10 14.88
C ARG A 102 10.80 -20.00 16.05
N GLU A 103 10.30 -19.41 17.14
CA GLU A 103 9.78 -20.15 18.31
C GLU A 103 8.61 -21.06 17.92
N THR A 104 7.70 -20.57 17.06
CA THR A 104 6.58 -21.37 16.54
C THR A 104 7.08 -22.57 15.73
N ARG A 105 8.19 -22.42 15.00
CA ARG A 105 8.82 -23.51 14.26
C ARG A 105 9.49 -24.53 15.16
N GLU A 106 10.19 -24.10 16.20
CA GLU A 106 10.77 -25.02 17.18
C GLU A 106 9.69 -25.90 17.80
N LEU A 107 8.57 -25.32 18.20
CA LEU A 107 7.39 -26.08 18.67
C LEU A 107 6.83 -27.01 17.59
N TYR A 108 6.80 -26.59 16.32
CA TYR A 108 6.33 -27.45 15.23
C TYR A 108 7.22 -28.67 15.02
N ILE A 109 8.55 -28.50 15.06
CA ILE A 109 9.51 -29.60 14.91
C ILE A 109 9.38 -30.55 16.10
N SER A 110 9.38 -30.05 17.34
CA SER A 110 9.25 -30.89 18.54
C SER A 110 7.93 -31.69 18.56
N ASN A 111 6.84 -31.13 18.04
CA ASN A 111 5.55 -31.84 17.93
C ASN A 111 5.53 -32.92 16.83
N GLN A 112 6.47 -32.94 15.89
CA GLN A 112 6.56 -34.03 14.90
C GLN A 112 7.23 -35.28 15.47
N ASP A 113 8.12 -35.11 16.44
CA ASP A 113 8.91 -36.18 17.03
C ASP A 113 8.18 -36.91 18.18
N GLU A 114 7.10 -36.33 18.74
CA GLU A 114 6.30 -36.96 19.79
C GLU A 114 5.08 -37.73 19.23
N PRO A 115 4.84 -39.00 19.64
CA PRO A 115 3.62 -39.72 19.30
C PRO A 115 2.41 -38.98 19.87
N SER A 116 1.42 -38.72 19.01
CA SER A 116 0.27 -37.85 19.29
C SER A 116 -0.40 -38.17 20.63
N SER A 117 -0.14 -37.34 21.65
CA SER A 117 -0.85 -37.42 22.92
C SER A 117 -2.30 -36.94 22.72
N PRO A 118 -3.30 -37.69 23.20
CA PRO A 118 -4.72 -37.35 23.03
C PRO A 118 -5.20 -36.30 24.04
N ASP A 119 -4.32 -35.60 24.77
CA ASP A 119 -4.71 -34.48 25.63
C ASP A 119 -4.59 -33.13 24.89
N PRO A 120 -5.67 -32.63 24.26
CA PRO A 120 -5.69 -31.36 23.53
C PRO A 120 -5.58 -30.13 24.43
N LYS A 121 -5.51 -30.27 25.77
CA LYS A 121 -5.67 -29.13 26.70
C LYS A 121 -4.49 -28.19 26.82
N ARG A 122 -3.39 -28.39 26.07
CA ARG A 122 -2.41 -27.32 25.82
C ARG A 122 -1.56 -27.69 24.61
N ASN A 123 -2.12 -27.60 23.40
CA ASN A 123 -1.30 -27.66 22.18
C ASN A 123 -0.46 -26.37 22.12
N PRO A 124 0.84 -26.40 22.50
CA PRO A 124 1.62 -25.18 22.67
C PRO A 124 1.83 -24.49 21.32
N LEU A 125 1.89 -25.26 20.24
CA LEU A 125 1.98 -24.76 18.89
C LEU A 125 0.74 -23.95 18.49
N GLU A 126 -0.48 -24.45 18.75
CA GLU A 126 -1.70 -23.70 18.43
C GLU A 126 -1.85 -22.44 19.30
N PHE A 127 -1.44 -22.50 20.57
CA PHE A 127 -1.39 -21.30 21.41
C PHE A 127 -0.41 -20.26 20.85
N LYS A 128 0.79 -20.69 20.43
CA LYS A 128 1.78 -19.80 19.83
C LYS A 128 1.31 -19.21 18.50
N LYS A 129 0.66 -20.01 17.65
CA LYS A 129 0.03 -19.52 16.42
C LYS A 129 -1.02 -18.45 16.70
N LEU A 130 -1.86 -18.66 17.71
CA LEU A 130 -2.87 -17.69 18.14
C LEU A 130 -2.21 -16.41 18.66
N GLU A 131 -1.25 -16.52 19.58
CA GLU A 131 -0.52 -15.40 20.17
C GLU A 131 0.04 -14.45 19.09
N GLY A 132 0.73 -14.99 18.09
CA GLY A 132 1.31 -14.15 17.03
C GLY A 132 0.27 -13.44 16.18
N GLU A 133 -0.89 -14.06 15.92
CA GLU A 133 -1.94 -13.40 15.17
C GLU A 133 -2.58 -12.26 15.97
N ILE A 134 -2.78 -12.48 17.28
CA ILE A 134 -3.29 -11.45 18.18
C ILE A 134 -2.32 -10.27 18.27
N THR A 135 -1.02 -10.53 18.40
CA THR A 135 0.02 -9.49 18.36
C THR A 135 0.02 -8.72 17.04
N ALA A 136 -0.15 -9.40 15.91
CA ALA A 136 -0.26 -8.75 14.60
C ALA A 136 -1.53 -7.87 14.48
N LEU A 137 -2.68 -8.35 14.97
CA LEU A 137 -3.94 -7.59 15.00
C LEU A 137 -3.84 -6.37 15.91
N HIS A 138 -3.22 -6.52 17.08
CA HIS A 138 -2.94 -5.44 18.02
C HIS A 138 -2.08 -4.34 17.38
N TYR A 139 -0.94 -4.73 16.80
CA TYR A 139 -0.02 -3.80 16.15
C TYR A 139 -0.67 -3.05 14.97
N CYS A 140 -1.51 -3.74 14.19
CA CYS A 140 -2.21 -3.17 13.04
C CYS A 140 -3.58 -2.54 13.37
N TRP A 141 -3.97 -2.40 14.65
CA TRP A 141 -5.33 -2.01 15.05
C TRP A 141 -5.85 -0.75 14.34
N MET A 142 -5.08 0.35 14.42
CA MET A 142 -5.47 1.64 13.84
C MET A 142 -5.65 1.57 12.32
N LYS A 143 -4.82 0.77 11.65
CA LYS A 143 -4.91 0.51 10.22
C LYS A 143 -6.16 -0.31 9.87
N ILE A 144 -6.53 -1.31 10.67
CA ILE A 144 -7.75 -2.10 10.48
C ILE A 144 -8.97 -1.20 10.68
N LYS A 145 -9.04 -0.48 11.80
CA LYS A 145 -10.13 0.45 12.16
C LYS A 145 -10.36 1.47 11.05
N ARG A 146 -9.31 2.15 10.58
CA ARG A 146 -9.43 3.10 9.46
C ARG A 146 -9.96 2.44 8.18
N ARG A 147 -9.44 1.28 7.79
CA ARG A 147 -9.89 0.61 6.55
C ARG A 147 -11.36 0.20 6.63
N PHE A 148 -11.82 -0.15 7.82
CA PHE A 148 -13.20 -0.48 8.11
C PHE A 148 -14.11 0.75 8.00
N THR A 149 -13.74 1.86 8.63
CA THR A 149 -14.57 3.09 8.69
C THR A 149 -14.44 4.01 7.50
N LYS A 150 -13.41 3.81 6.66
CA LYS A 150 -13.09 4.70 5.53
C LYS A 150 -14.33 5.01 4.69
N ASP A 151 -14.62 6.31 4.52
CA ASP A 151 -15.70 6.84 3.68
C ASP A 151 -17.10 6.24 3.99
N GLY A 152 -17.35 5.78 5.23
CA GLY A 152 -18.62 5.14 5.60
C GLY A 152 -18.90 3.80 4.89
N ARG A 153 -17.86 3.12 4.37
CA ARG A 153 -18.01 1.89 3.57
C ARG A 153 -18.76 0.78 4.28
N TYR A 154 -18.52 0.58 5.58
CA TYR A 154 -19.22 -0.46 6.33
C TYR A 154 -20.73 -0.17 6.40
N GLU A 155 -21.14 1.09 6.61
CA GLU A 155 -22.56 1.49 6.63
C GLU A 155 -23.18 1.31 5.25
N ALA A 156 -22.49 1.73 4.19
CA ALA A 156 -22.94 1.53 2.82
C ALA A 156 -23.13 0.03 2.48
N PHE A 157 -22.24 -0.84 2.98
CA PHE A 157 -22.39 -2.28 2.84
C PHE A 157 -23.59 -2.82 3.63
N LEU A 158 -23.76 -2.42 4.90
CA LEU A 158 -24.90 -2.86 5.71
C LEU A 158 -26.24 -2.42 5.12
N ASN A 159 -26.32 -1.17 4.63
CA ASN A 159 -27.50 -0.64 3.94
C ASN A 159 -27.78 -1.42 2.65
N LEU A 160 -26.75 -1.77 1.87
CA LEU A 160 -26.92 -2.62 0.69
C LEU A 160 -27.54 -3.96 1.05
N VAL A 161 -27.09 -4.62 2.12
CA VAL A 161 -27.65 -5.93 2.50
C VAL A 161 -29.09 -5.76 2.99
N ALA A 162 -29.39 -4.70 3.74
CA ALA A 162 -30.74 -4.37 4.13
C ALA A 162 -31.65 -4.14 2.91
N ASP A 163 -31.13 -3.53 1.84
CA ASP A 163 -31.91 -3.33 0.62
C ASP A 163 -32.23 -4.62 -0.12
N VAL A 164 -31.26 -5.52 -0.21
CA VAL A 164 -31.46 -6.85 -0.80
C VAL A 164 -32.53 -7.63 -0.02
N GLN A 165 -32.60 -7.46 1.30
CA GLN A 165 -33.56 -8.14 2.18
C GLN A 165 -34.92 -7.45 2.30
N GLY A 166 -35.00 -6.16 1.92
CA GLY A 166 -36.21 -5.37 2.01
C GLY A 166 -37.15 -5.60 0.82
N ASP A 167 -37.91 -4.55 0.48
CA ASP A 167 -38.90 -4.61 -0.60
C ASP A 167 -38.30 -5.05 -1.93
N ALA A 168 -39.08 -5.83 -2.69
CA ALA A 168 -38.73 -6.24 -4.04
C ALA A 168 -38.41 -5.02 -4.91
N ALA A 169 -37.37 -5.12 -5.74
CA ALA A 169 -36.89 -4.00 -6.55
C ALA A 169 -37.96 -3.36 -7.43
N ASP A 170 -38.94 -4.14 -7.91
CA ASP A 170 -40.05 -3.66 -8.74
C ASP A 170 -41.04 -2.78 -7.97
N LEU A 171 -41.10 -2.89 -6.63
CA LEU A 171 -41.98 -2.11 -5.75
C LEU A 171 -41.36 -0.78 -5.30
N ARG A 172 -40.06 -0.58 -5.53
CA ARG A 172 -39.34 0.63 -5.11
C ARG A 172 -39.54 1.78 -6.11
N THR A 173 -40.54 2.62 -5.86
CA THR A 173 -40.89 3.76 -6.72
C THR A 173 -39.86 4.89 -6.69
N GLN A 174 -39.07 5.00 -5.62
CA GLN A 174 -38.05 6.04 -5.43
C GLN A 174 -36.72 5.73 -6.14
N CYS A 175 -36.55 4.53 -6.69
CA CYS A 175 -35.31 4.13 -7.36
C CYS A 175 -35.41 4.35 -8.88
N ASN A 176 -34.34 4.86 -9.48
CA ASN A 176 -34.25 4.93 -10.95
C ASN A 176 -34.19 3.52 -11.59
N HIS A 177 -34.32 3.44 -12.92
CA HIS A 177 -34.35 2.15 -13.62
C HIS A 177 -33.04 1.35 -13.49
N GLU A 178 -31.87 2.00 -13.48
CA GLU A 178 -30.56 1.34 -13.35
C GLU A 178 -30.39 0.73 -11.94
N GLU A 179 -30.80 1.47 -10.91
CA GLU A 179 -30.78 1.02 -9.51
C GLU A 179 -31.74 -0.15 -9.29
N ARG A 180 -33.00 -0.06 -9.78
CA ARG A 180 -33.96 -1.17 -9.69
C ARG A 180 -33.45 -2.43 -10.38
N ARG A 181 -32.90 -2.29 -11.60
CA ARG A 181 -32.36 -3.42 -12.36
C ARG A 181 -31.21 -4.12 -11.62
N THR A 182 -30.29 -3.34 -11.05
CA THR A 182 -29.11 -3.89 -10.33
C THR A 182 -29.50 -4.51 -8.98
N LEU A 183 -30.45 -3.91 -8.25
CA LEU A 183 -31.02 -4.50 -7.04
C LEU A 183 -31.76 -5.80 -7.33
N LYS A 184 -32.58 -5.83 -8.39
CA LYS A 184 -33.28 -7.04 -8.84
C LYS A 184 -32.31 -8.17 -9.15
N ALA A 185 -31.19 -7.87 -9.81
CA ALA A 185 -30.15 -8.86 -10.08
C ALA A 185 -29.56 -9.46 -8.79
N LEU A 186 -29.39 -8.66 -7.73
CA LEU A 186 -28.96 -9.15 -6.41
C LEU A 186 -30.05 -9.98 -5.71
N GLN A 187 -31.30 -9.52 -5.73
CA GLN A 187 -32.43 -10.23 -5.10
C GLN A 187 -32.77 -11.56 -5.80
N CYS A 188 -32.46 -11.68 -7.09
CA CYS A 188 -32.62 -12.90 -7.87
C CYS A 188 -31.40 -13.85 -7.80
N CYS A 189 -30.39 -13.55 -6.99
CA CYS A 189 -29.27 -14.47 -6.76
C CYS A 189 -29.76 -15.81 -6.17
N PRO A 190 -29.02 -16.92 -6.39
CA PRO A 190 -29.29 -18.18 -5.72
C PRO A 190 -29.34 -18.03 -4.19
N ALA A 191 -30.18 -18.81 -3.53
CA ALA A 191 -30.33 -18.76 -2.07
C ALA A 191 -28.98 -18.94 -1.33
N ALA A 192 -28.08 -19.77 -1.86
CA ALA A 192 -26.74 -19.95 -1.30
C ALA A 192 -25.88 -18.66 -1.34
N ASP A 193 -25.98 -17.87 -2.41
CA ASP A 193 -25.25 -16.59 -2.51
C ASP A 193 -25.86 -15.54 -1.55
N LEU A 194 -27.20 -15.55 -1.37
CA LEU A 194 -27.88 -14.70 -0.40
C LEU A 194 -27.53 -15.07 1.04
N GLU A 195 -27.37 -16.36 1.33
CA GLU A 195 -26.87 -16.84 2.62
C GLU A 195 -25.43 -16.35 2.87
N VAL A 196 -24.54 -16.44 1.87
CA VAL A 196 -23.18 -15.89 1.97
C VAL A 196 -23.20 -14.37 2.22
N LEU A 197 -24.08 -13.63 1.55
CA LEU A 197 -24.24 -12.19 1.78
C LEU A 197 -24.63 -11.89 3.23
N GLN A 198 -25.59 -12.64 3.76
CA GLN A 198 -26.09 -12.48 5.13
C GLN A 198 -25.03 -12.88 6.16
N ASP A 199 -24.30 -13.96 5.92
CA ASP A 199 -23.18 -14.37 6.78
C ASP A 199 -22.11 -13.28 6.84
N VAL A 200 -21.68 -12.76 5.68
CA VAL A 200 -20.70 -11.67 5.65
C VAL A 200 -21.24 -10.43 6.38
N ARG A 201 -22.53 -10.10 6.26
CA ARG A 201 -23.17 -9.04 7.05
C ARG A 201 -23.00 -9.26 8.56
N VAL A 202 -23.34 -10.44 9.07
CA VAL A 202 -23.18 -10.78 10.51
C VAL A 202 -21.72 -10.70 10.94
N GLY A 203 -20.80 -11.09 10.06
CA GLY A 203 -19.36 -10.92 10.27
C GLY A 203 -18.96 -9.45 10.43
N ILE A 204 -19.43 -8.60 9.52
CA ILE A 204 -19.15 -7.16 9.50
C ILE A 204 -19.78 -6.42 10.68
N GLU A 205 -21.00 -6.76 11.08
CA GLU A 205 -21.64 -6.23 12.30
C GLU A 205 -20.80 -6.59 13.54
N GLY A 206 -20.34 -7.84 13.66
CA GLY A 206 -19.45 -8.23 14.76
C GLY A 206 -18.11 -7.49 14.76
N ILE A 207 -17.52 -7.23 13.58
CA ILE A 207 -16.29 -6.42 13.47
C ILE A 207 -16.56 -4.96 13.84
N ARG A 208 -17.69 -4.39 13.40
CA ARG A 208 -18.13 -3.03 13.77
C ARG A 208 -18.22 -2.90 15.28
N ASP A 209 -18.88 -3.84 15.93
CA ASP A 209 -19.13 -3.77 17.37
C ASP A 209 -17.80 -3.75 18.14
N ILE A 210 -16.81 -4.54 17.70
CA ILE A 210 -15.46 -4.55 18.28
C ILE A 210 -14.68 -3.27 17.99
N LEU A 211 -14.62 -2.82 16.73
CA LEU A 211 -13.73 -1.72 16.33
C LEU A 211 -14.26 -0.33 16.73
N LEU A 212 -15.58 -0.16 16.82
CA LEU A 212 -16.21 1.14 17.08
C LEU A 212 -16.57 1.38 18.55
N HIS A 213 -16.84 0.33 19.32
CA HIS A 213 -17.24 0.47 20.72
C HIS A 213 -16.11 0.21 21.71
N HIS A 214 -14.91 -0.10 21.20
CA HIS A 214 -13.74 -0.35 22.02
C HIS A 214 -12.53 0.41 21.50
N GLU A 215 -11.75 0.94 22.43
CA GLU A 215 -10.36 1.31 22.21
C GLU A 215 -9.48 0.27 22.91
N LEU A 216 -8.34 -0.05 22.30
CA LEU A 216 -7.34 -0.88 22.96
C LEU A 216 -6.69 -0.06 24.07
N ALA A 217 -6.57 -0.65 25.25
CA ALA A 217 -6.04 0.03 26.42
C ALA A 217 -4.51 -0.12 26.53
N GLY A 218 -3.93 -1.14 25.89
CA GLY A 218 -2.49 -1.29 25.75
C GLY A 218 -1.87 -0.23 24.84
N THR A 219 -0.59 0.06 25.07
CA THR A 219 0.23 0.75 24.06
C THR A 219 0.41 -0.17 22.86
N THR A 220 0.85 0.32 21.69
CA THR A 220 1.12 -0.57 20.53
C THR A 220 2.09 -1.73 20.83
N GLN A 221 2.82 -1.65 21.94
CA GLN A 221 3.94 -2.53 22.29
C GLN A 221 3.60 -3.50 23.44
N GLU A 222 2.60 -3.19 24.28
CA GLU A 222 2.20 -4.02 25.41
C GLU A 222 0.78 -4.52 25.24
N LEU A 223 0.65 -5.84 25.05
CA LEU A 223 -0.63 -6.51 24.90
C LEU A 223 -1.16 -6.92 26.27
N ILE A 224 -2.26 -6.31 26.72
CA ILE A 224 -2.89 -6.65 28.00
C ILE A 224 -4.05 -7.65 27.83
N ALA A 225 -4.42 -8.33 28.92
CA ALA A 225 -5.47 -9.35 28.89
C ALA A 225 -6.84 -8.84 28.40
N ALA A 226 -7.16 -7.56 28.67
CA ALA A 226 -8.37 -6.92 28.19
C ALA A 226 -8.38 -6.80 26.64
N ASP A 227 -7.25 -6.45 26.04
CA ASP A 227 -7.10 -6.35 24.58
C ASP A 227 -7.22 -7.73 23.93
N VAL A 228 -6.61 -8.76 24.53
CA VAL A 228 -6.73 -10.16 24.04
C VAL A 228 -8.19 -10.60 23.98
N LYS A 229 -9.00 -10.25 24.99
CA LYS A 229 -10.44 -10.57 25.03
C LYS A 229 -11.21 -9.99 23.85
N MET A 230 -10.74 -8.88 23.27
CA MET A 230 -11.35 -8.23 22.11
C MET A 230 -10.77 -8.72 20.78
N LEU A 231 -9.46 -8.96 20.74
CA LEU A 231 -8.75 -9.36 19.53
C LEU A 231 -9.04 -10.81 19.12
N VAL A 232 -9.31 -11.71 20.07
CA VAL A 232 -9.69 -13.10 19.77
C VAL A 232 -11.02 -13.17 18.99
N PRO A 233 -12.11 -12.50 19.43
CA PRO A 233 -13.33 -12.37 18.61
C PRO A 233 -13.08 -11.72 17.25
N LEU A 234 -12.28 -10.64 17.18
CA LEU A 234 -11.96 -9.95 15.93
C LEU A 234 -11.29 -10.91 14.93
N ARG A 235 -10.35 -11.72 15.41
CA ARG A 235 -9.72 -12.78 14.63
C ARG A 235 -10.78 -13.73 14.06
N VAL A 236 -11.61 -14.33 14.92
CA VAL A 236 -12.63 -15.31 14.47
C VAL A 236 -13.53 -14.72 13.38
N LYS A 237 -14.00 -13.48 13.57
CA LYS A 237 -14.82 -12.79 12.56
C LYS A 237 -14.04 -12.49 11.28
N SER A 238 -12.77 -12.11 11.37
CA SER A 238 -11.92 -11.86 10.21
C SER A 238 -11.71 -13.13 9.37
N HIS A 239 -11.44 -14.27 10.00
CA HIS A 239 -11.33 -15.57 9.33
C HIS A 239 -12.64 -15.99 8.67
N PHE A 240 -13.76 -15.79 9.37
CA PHE A 240 -15.09 -16.09 8.87
C PHE A 240 -15.42 -15.27 7.62
N VAL A 241 -15.25 -13.95 7.68
CA VAL A 241 -15.45 -13.05 6.52
C VAL A 241 -14.53 -13.43 5.38
N ALA A 242 -13.25 -13.70 5.64
CA ALA A 242 -12.29 -14.09 4.61
C ALA A 242 -12.72 -15.36 3.86
N ARG A 243 -13.18 -16.39 4.60
CA ARG A 243 -13.67 -17.65 4.02
C ARG A 243 -14.92 -17.42 3.18
N ARG A 244 -15.95 -16.79 3.77
CA ARG A 244 -17.23 -16.55 3.08
C ARG A 244 -17.09 -15.67 1.84
N THR A 245 -16.18 -14.68 1.87
CA THR A 245 -15.88 -13.85 0.69
C THR A 245 -15.35 -14.67 -0.47
N ALA A 246 -14.58 -15.74 -0.20
CA ALA A 246 -14.02 -16.60 -1.23
C ALA A 246 -15.07 -17.56 -1.85
N ASP A 247 -16.14 -17.89 -1.13
CA ASP A 247 -17.15 -18.86 -1.56
C ASP A 247 -18.03 -18.32 -2.72
N ALA A 248 -18.24 -16.99 -2.80
CA ALA A 248 -19.14 -16.37 -3.78
C ALA A 248 -18.48 -15.18 -4.53
N PRO A 249 -17.45 -15.38 -5.36
CA PRO A 249 -16.70 -14.28 -5.99
C PRO A 249 -17.55 -13.42 -6.95
N ARG A 250 -18.59 -14.00 -7.56
CA ARG A 250 -19.48 -13.29 -8.50
C ARG A 250 -20.40 -12.32 -7.77
N LEU A 251 -20.82 -12.65 -6.55
CA LEU A 251 -21.74 -11.86 -5.73
C LEU A 251 -21.23 -10.43 -5.52
N TRP A 252 -19.95 -10.28 -5.22
CA TRP A 252 -19.36 -8.97 -4.92
C TRP A 252 -19.39 -8.02 -6.12
N SER A 253 -19.27 -8.54 -7.34
CA SER A 253 -19.40 -7.72 -8.56
C SER A 253 -20.83 -7.17 -8.75
N LEU A 254 -21.85 -7.93 -8.31
CA LEU A 254 -23.23 -7.47 -8.32
C LEU A 254 -23.45 -6.39 -7.25
N CYS A 255 -22.83 -6.55 -6.07
CA CYS A 255 -22.83 -5.50 -5.04
C CYS A 255 -22.20 -4.20 -5.58
N ASP A 256 -21.05 -4.30 -6.26
CA ASP A 256 -20.38 -3.14 -6.86
C ASP A 256 -21.23 -2.43 -7.92
N ASN A 257 -21.99 -3.19 -8.70
CA ASN A 257 -22.90 -2.63 -9.71
C ASN A 257 -24.06 -1.87 -9.04
N TYR A 258 -24.64 -2.44 -7.99
CA TYR A 258 -25.73 -1.80 -7.25
C TYR A 258 -25.26 -0.52 -6.53
N LEU A 259 -24.12 -0.55 -5.82
CA LEU A 259 -23.56 0.63 -5.16
C LEU A 259 -23.27 1.76 -6.17
N ARG A 260 -22.77 1.43 -7.35
CA ARG A 260 -22.54 2.42 -8.43
C ARG A 260 -23.86 3.01 -8.95
N ALA A 261 -24.87 2.18 -9.20
CA ALA A 261 -26.17 2.64 -9.68
C ALA A 261 -26.87 3.55 -8.65
N ARG A 262 -26.85 3.15 -7.37
CA ARG A 262 -27.43 3.92 -6.27
C ARG A 262 -26.72 5.27 -6.07
N HIS A 263 -25.39 5.29 -6.13
CA HIS A 263 -24.64 6.54 -6.03
C HIS A 263 -25.02 7.53 -7.14
N LYS A 264 -25.14 7.07 -8.39
CA LYS A 264 -25.61 7.91 -9.51
C LYS A 264 -27.02 8.45 -9.28
N SER A 265 -27.93 7.62 -8.76
CA SER A 265 -29.31 8.05 -8.48
C SER A 265 -29.34 9.20 -7.48
N HIS A 266 -28.63 9.07 -6.36
CA HIS A 266 -28.62 10.10 -5.34
C HIS A 266 -27.85 11.37 -5.75
N GLN A 267 -26.85 11.26 -6.63
CA GLN A 267 -26.17 12.44 -7.17
C GLN A 267 -27.10 13.32 -8.03
N LEU A 268 -28.08 12.73 -8.72
CA LEU A 268 -29.04 13.47 -9.56
C LEU A 268 -30.13 14.16 -8.73
N GLU A 269 -30.38 13.70 -7.51
CA GLU A 269 -31.43 14.24 -6.61
C GLU A 269 -30.88 15.25 -5.58
N HIS A 270 -29.60 15.14 -5.20
CA HIS A 270 -28.98 16.00 -4.19
C HIS A 270 -28.20 17.18 -4.79
N ASP A 271 -28.92 18.21 -5.23
CA ASP A 271 -28.36 19.55 -5.46
C ASP A 271 -28.63 20.52 -4.27
N VAL A 272 -29.31 20.07 -3.20
CA VAL A 272 -29.86 20.98 -2.17
C VAL A 272 -29.49 20.67 -0.71
N THR A 273 -28.97 19.47 -0.36
CA THR A 273 -28.59 19.18 1.04
C THR A 273 -27.30 18.38 1.17
N LYS A 274 -26.34 18.93 1.94
CA LYS A 274 -24.94 18.52 2.13
C LYS A 274 -24.72 17.18 2.87
N ARG A 275 -25.48 16.12 2.59
CA ARG A 275 -25.10 14.76 3.03
C ARG A 275 -24.26 14.13 1.94
N THR A 276 -22.97 13.93 2.22
CA THR A 276 -22.03 13.25 1.33
C THR A 276 -22.46 11.79 1.18
N VAL A 277 -23.08 11.48 0.04
CA VAL A 277 -23.37 10.09 -0.36
C VAL A 277 -22.02 9.34 -0.44
N PRO A 278 -21.86 8.18 0.22
CA PRO A 278 -20.62 7.42 0.16
C PRO A 278 -20.24 7.10 -1.29
N LYS A 279 -19.01 7.46 -1.69
CA LYS A 279 -18.47 7.15 -3.02
C LYS A 279 -18.52 5.63 -3.27
N PRO A 280 -18.84 5.19 -4.49
CA PRO A 280 -18.87 3.77 -4.80
C PRO A 280 -17.49 3.16 -4.57
N PHE A 281 -17.47 1.93 -4.07
CA PHE A 281 -16.25 1.21 -3.80
C PHE A 281 -16.40 -0.26 -4.22
N ASP A 282 -15.25 -0.89 -4.46
CA ASP A 282 -15.13 -2.31 -4.71
C ASP A 282 -15.25 -3.08 -3.38
N VAL A 283 -16.36 -3.79 -3.23
CA VAL A 283 -16.75 -4.52 -2.02
C VAL A 283 -15.76 -5.64 -1.73
N ALA A 284 -15.40 -6.46 -2.73
CA ALA A 284 -14.46 -7.55 -2.56
C ALA A 284 -13.09 -7.04 -2.08
N LYS A 285 -12.59 -5.97 -2.68
CA LYS A 285 -11.32 -5.33 -2.32
C LYS A 285 -11.38 -4.67 -0.95
N TRP A 286 -12.53 -4.16 -0.53
CA TRP A 286 -12.72 -3.61 0.81
C TRP A 286 -12.75 -4.72 1.86
N LEU A 287 -13.53 -5.79 1.66
CA LEU A 287 -13.56 -6.97 2.54
C LEU A 287 -12.16 -7.57 2.69
N ASP A 288 -11.45 -7.76 1.57
CA ASP A 288 -10.06 -8.25 1.56
C ASP A 288 -9.09 -7.33 2.32
N LYS A 289 -9.34 -6.01 2.37
CA LYS A 289 -8.52 -5.06 3.13
C LYS A 289 -8.75 -5.14 4.63
N ILE A 290 -9.99 -5.43 5.06
CA ILE A 290 -10.37 -5.55 6.48
C ILE A 290 -9.72 -6.80 7.08
N VAL A 291 -9.88 -7.94 6.41
CA VAL A 291 -9.35 -9.23 6.89
C VAL A 291 -7.87 -9.44 6.57
N ARG A 292 -7.20 -8.42 6.01
CA ARG A 292 -5.87 -8.55 5.43
C ARG A 292 -4.81 -8.95 6.44
N VAL A 293 -4.89 -8.45 7.67
CA VAL A 293 -3.89 -8.72 8.71
C VAL A 293 -3.87 -10.21 9.06
N SER A 294 -5.03 -10.81 9.31
CA SER A 294 -5.16 -12.25 9.49
C SER A 294 -4.65 -13.04 8.29
N ARG A 295 -4.99 -12.64 7.05
CA ARG A 295 -4.47 -13.29 5.84
C ARG A 295 -2.95 -13.21 5.72
N ASP A 296 -2.37 -12.04 5.97
CA ASP A 296 -0.93 -11.82 5.90
C ASP A 296 -0.20 -12.61 6.99
N TYR A 297 -0.77 -12.69 8.20
CA TYR A 297 -0.22 -13.52 9.27
C TYR A 297 -0.21 -15.01 8.90
N LEU A 298 -1.33 -15.54 8.40
CA LEU A 298 -1.37 -16.93 7.92
C LEU A 298 -0.39 -17.19 6.78
N GLN A 299 -0.18 -16.21 5.90
CA GLN A 299 0.79 -16.30 4.81
C GLN A 299 2.22 -16.44 5.34
N ILE A 300 2.64 -15.63 6.33
CA ILE A 300 3.98 -15.74 6.91
C ILE A 300 4.12 -16.98 7.80
N LEU A 301 3.02 -17.44 8.41
CA LEU A 301 2.99 -18.65 9.23
C LEU A 301 3.32 -19.91 8.41
N SER A 302 3.08 -19.91 7.09
CA SER A 302 3.49 -21.00 6.20
C SER A 302 5.01 -21.28 6.21
N VAL A 303 5.83 -20.31 6.62
CA VAL A 303 7.29 -20.48 6.81
C VAL A 303 7.58 -21.52 7.88
N VAL A 304 6.78 -21.59 8.95
CA VAL A 304 6.95 -22.52 10.08
C VAL A 304 7.01 -23.97 9.58
N THR A 305 6.13 -24.31 8.63
CA THR A 305 6.02 -25.67 8.06
C THR A 305 6.96 -25.92 6.88
N SER A 306 7.62 -24.89 6.35
CA SER A 306 8.43 -24.97 5.13
C SER A 306 9.91 -25.06 5.47
N SER A 307 10.52 -26.23 5.30
CA SER A 307 11.96 -26.42 5.53
C SER A 307 12.81 -25.45 4.71
N THR A 308 12.48 -25.26 3.43
CA THR A 308 13.19 -24.36 2.51
C THR A 308 13.08 -22.88 2.89
N MET A 309 11.92 -22.42 3.35
CA MET A 309 11.78 -21.01 3.74
C MET A 309 12.38 -20.75 5.10
N ALA A 310 12.22 -21.70 6.03
CA ALA A 310 12.79 -21.60 7.35
C ALA A 310 14.33 -21.58 7.34
N SER A 311 14.97 -22.41 6.51
CA SER A 311 16.44 -22.40 6.39
C SER A 311 16.96 -21.06 5.89
N VAL A 312 16.19 -20.37 5.06
CA VAL A 312 16.53 -19.04 4.53
C VAL A 312 16.27 -17.95 5.58
N LEU A 313 15.13 -18.01 6.29
CA LEU A 313 14.66 -16.93 7.16
C LEU A 313 15.28 -16.94 8.56
N PHE A 314 15.55 -18.12 9.12
CA PHE A 314 15.96 -18.24 10.52
C PHE A 314 17.46 -18.37 10.68
N GLY A 315 18.17 -19.07 9.78
CA GLY A 315 19.61 -19.33 9.88
C GLY A 315 20.05 -19.88 11.25
N ASP A 316 21.37 -20.06 11.42
CA ASP A 316 21.95 -20.49 12.71
C ASP A 316 22.44 -19.31 13.58
N ARG A 317 22.33 -18.08 13.06
CA ARG A 317 22.80 -16.85 13.70
C ARG A 317 21.64 -15.89 14.03
N PRO A 318 21.86 -14.92 14.94
CA PRO A 318 20.86 -13.90 15.25
C PRO A 318 20.43 -13.12 14.02
N LEU A 319 19.17 -12.66 14.03
CA LEU A 319 18.63 -11.78 13.01
C LEU A 319 19.30 -10.40 13.10
N GLU A 320 19.71 -9.86 11.96
CA GLU A 320 20.17 -8.49 11.83
C GLU A 320 19.11 -7.64 11.12
N VAL A 321 18.96 -6.38 11.56
CA VAL A 321 18.08 -5.41 10.90
C VAL A 321 18.81 -4.09 10.72
N VAL A 322 19.04 -3.74 9.45
CA VAL A 322 19.66 -2.49 9.00
C VAL A 322 18.57 -1.50 8.64
N LEU A 323 18.64 -0.29 9.19
CA LEU A 323 17.72 0.80 8.88
C LEU A 323 18.32 1.70 7.81
N VAL A 324 17.60 1.90 6.72
CA VAL A 324 17.99 2.81 5.65
C VAL A 324 17.56 4.23 6.03
N PRO A 325 18.50 5.19 6.13
CA PRO A 325 18.16 6.60 6.34
C PRO A 325 17.28 7.10 5.20
N THR A 326 16.30 7.97 5.51
CA THR A 326 15.56 8.68 4.45
C THR A 326 16.04 10.12 4.39
N PRO A 327 16.65 10.57 3.26
CA PRO A 327 17.15 11.92 3.14
C PRO A 327 16.02 12.94 3.28
N ARG A 328 16.23 13.98 4.09
CA ARG A 328 15.29 15.11 4.19
C ARG A 328 15.36 15.95 2.91
N ALA A 329 14.20 16.45 2.46
CA ALA A 329 14.18 17.31 1.29
C ALA A 329 14.51 18.78 1.59
N PRO A 330 15.28 19.43 0.69
CA PRO A 330 15.43 20.88 0.69
C PRO A 330 14.10 21.56 0.36
N GLU A 331 13.98 22.83 0.73
CA GLU A 331 12.81 23.64 0.39
C GLU A 331 12.71 23.82 -1.13
N ALA A 332 11.53 23.58 -1.69
CA ALA A 332 11.29 23.73 -3.11
C ALA A 332 10.94 25.19 -3.45
N PRO A 333 11.55 25.79 -4.49
CA PRO A 333 11.25 27.16 -4.88
C PRO A 333 9.85 27.28 -5.51
N THR A 334 9.25 28.46 -5.44
CA THR A 334 7.96 28.76 -6.09
C THR A 334 8.04 28.51 -7.60
N ILE A 335 6.99 27.91 -8.16
CA ILE A 335 6.94 27.55 -9.59
C ILE A 335 6.27 28.69 -10.37
N SER A 336 6.97 29.22 -11.37
CA SER A 336 6.47 30.29 -12.25
C SER A 336 5.78 29.73 -13.50
N THR A 337 4.96 30.55 -14.18
CA THR A 337 4.38 30.17 -15.48
C THR A 337 5.42 30.08 -16.59
N SER A 338 6.50 30.85 -16.52
CA SER A 338 7.62 30.75 -17.46
C SER A 338 8.33 29.40 -17.37
N ASP A 339 8.51 28.86 -16.16
CA ASP A 339 9.12 27.54 -15.98
C ASP A 339 8.27 26.44 -16.64
N ILE A 340 6.95 26.54 -16.48
CA ILE A 340 5.97 25.64 -17.07
C ILE A 340 6.02 25.72 -18.60
N ARG A 341 5.90 26.92 -19.18
CA ARG A 341 5.90 27.11 -20.64
C ARG A 341 7.20 26.67 -21.28
N SER A 342 8.34 27.07 -20.72
CA SER A 342 9.67 26.68 -21.23
C SER A 342 9.80 25.16 -21.27
N THR A 343 9.44 24.48 -20.17
CA THR A 343 9.54 23.02 -20.11
C THR A 343 8.56 22.35 -21.07
N LEU A 344 7.29 22.79 -21.11
CA LEU A 344 6.28 22.20 -22.00
C LEU A 344 6.64 22.38 -23.48
N SER A 345 7.22 23.52 -23.86
CA SER A 345 7.75 23.75 -25.19
C SER A 345 8.93 22.81 -25.49
N GLU A 346 9.89 22.67 -24.57
CA GLU A 346 11.05 21.78 -24.70
C GLU A 346 10.67 20.30 -24.85
N VAL A 347 9.61 19.83 -24.17
CA VAL A 347 9.14 18.45 -24.29
C VAL A 347 8.28 18.21 -25.55
N GLY A 348 7.99 19.25 -26.33
CA GLY A 348 7.35 19.15 -27.64
C GLY A 348 5.93 19.72 -27.76
N TRP A 349 5.44 20.49 -26.78
CA TRP A 349 4.16 21.20 -26.89
C TRP A 349 4.36 22.57 -27.56
N THR A 350 4.24 22.61 -28.87
CA THR A 350 4.58 23.79 -29.68
C THR A 350 3.62 24.96 -29.51
N ASP A 351 2.35 24.68 -29.23
CA ASP A 351 1.27 25.68 -29.26
C ASP A 351 0.98 26.25 -27.86
N ILE A 352 1.76 25.89 -26.83
CA ILE A 352 1.52 26.28 -25.43
C ILE A 352 1.60 27.81 -25.17
N GLU A 353 2.24 28.54 -26.09
CA GLU A 353 2.31 30.00 -26.08
C GLU A 353 1.04 30.68 -26.61
N ASP A 354 0.15 29.91 -27.24
CA ASP A 354 -1.10 30.45 -27.77
C ASP A 354 -2.02 30.92 -26.65
N ALA A 355 -2.73 32.02 -26.91
CA ALA A 355 -3.56 32.67 -25.91
C ALA A 355 -4.65 31.76 -25.30
N GLN A 356 -5.08 30.73 -26.06
CA GLN A 356 -6.06 29.74 -25.63
C GLN A 356 -5.61 28.89 -24.44
N TYR A 357 -4.30 28.74 -24.21
CA TYR A 357 -3.75 27.93 -23.12
C TYR A 357 -3.36 28.74 -21.87
N HIS A 358 -3.53 30.07 -21.85
CA HIS A 358 -3.18 30.89 -20.69
C HIS A 358 -3.90 30.44 -19.41
N THR A 359 -5.20 30.20 -19.48
CA THR A 359 -5.99 29.75 -18.31
C THR A 359 -5.52 28.38 -17.82
N LEU A 360 -5.23 27.46 -18.74
CA LEU A 360 -4.73 26.13 -18.43
C LEU A 360 -3.38 26.18 -17.70
N VAL A 361 -2.44 27.00 -18.19
CA VAL A 361 -1.12 27.18 -17.58
C VAL A 361 -1.24 27.80 -16.19
N GLU A 362 -2.17 28.73 -15.97
CA GLU A 362 -2.41 29.29 -14.63
C GLU A 362 -3.05 28.26 -13.67
N ASP A 363 -3.99 27.45 -14.13
CA ASP A 363 -4.59 26.38 -13.34
C ASP A 363 -3.57 25.28 -13.00
N LEU A 364 -2.70 24.95 -13.95
CA LEU A 364 -1.57 24.05 -13.74
C LEU A 364 -0.58 24.66 -12.74
N ARG A 365 -0.21 25.94 -12.85
CA ARG A 365 0.66 26.62 -11.88
C ARG A 365 0.07 26.58 -10.47
N ARG A 366 -1.22 26.84 -10.33
CA ARG A 366 -1.92 26.77 -9.04
C ARG A 366 -1.84 25.35 -8.48
N SER A 367 -2.15 24.35 -9.29
CA SER A 367 -2.11 22.94 -8.92
C SER A 367 -0.69 22.51 -8.52
N LEU A 368 0.33 22.86 -9.29
CA LEU A 368 1.72 22.53 -9.01
C LEU A 368 2.21 23.20 -7.72
N ASN A 369 1.89 24.48 -7.48
CA ASN A 369 2.27 25.14 -6.22
C ASN A 369 1.54 24.54 -5.01
N ILE A 370 0.30 24.04 -5.16
CA ILE A 370 -0.36 23.27 -4.10
C ILE A 370 0.41 21.97 -3.84
N LEU A 371 0.70 21.21 -4.89
CA LEU A 371 1.45 19.95 -4.82
C LEU A 371 2.86 20.14 -4.23
N ASN A 372 3.48 21.29 -4.48
CA ASN A 372 4.86 21.62 -4.09
C ASN A 372 4.97 22.19 -2.67
N THR A 373 3.98 22.95 -2.19
CA THR A 373 4.09 23.70 -0.92
C THR A 373 3.42 23.04 0.28
N THR A 374 2.29 22.34 0.13
CA THR A 374 1.61 21.77 1.31
C THR A 374 0.60 20.68 0.98
N ASN A 375 0.44 19.77 1.94
CA ASN A 375 -0.79 19.06 2.26
C ASN A 375 -1.38 18.17 1.16
N SER A 376 -1.11 16.86 1.26
CA SER A 376 -2.05 15.84 0.78
C SER A 376 -3.34 15.83 1.63
N VAL A 377 -3.99 16.99 1.80
CA VAL A 377 -5.45 17.03 1.93
C VAL A 377 -5.97 17.07 0.49
N ALA A 378 -5.93 15.89 -0.10
CA ALA A 378 -6.89 15.44 -1.08
C ALA A 378 -7.06 16.28 -2.38
N PHE A 379 -6.48 15.74 -3.47
CA PHE A 379 -7.14 15.75 -4.79
C PHE A 379 -8.36 14.79 -4.85
N SER A 380 -8.99 14.56 -3.69
CA SER A 380 -10.37 14.15 -3.58
C SER A 380 -11.03 15.30 -2.85
N SER A 381 -11.92 16.05 -3.49
CA SER A 381 -12.74 17.04 -2.80
C SER A 381 -13.51 16.37 -1.64
N ASP A 382 -12.91 16.31 -0.45
CA ASP A 382 -13.41 15.63 0.75
C ASP A 382 -12.61 16.09 1.98
N SER A 383 -13.01 17.19 2.64
CA SER A 383 -13.06 17.25 4.10
C SER A 383 -13.80 18.50 4.54
N ALA A 384 -14.93 18.31 5.22
CA ALA A 384 -15.52 19.30 6.11
C ALA A 384 -15.60 18.62 7.49
N ASP A 385 -14.50 18.61 8.23
CA ASP A 385 -14.55 18.49 9.69
C ASP A 385 -13.30 19.11 10.33
N PRO A 386 -13.46 20.20 11.11
CA PRO A 386 -12.35 20.90 11.74
C PRO A 386 -12.25 20.52 13.23
N SER A 387 -11.78 19.32 13.54
CA SER A 387 -11.42 18.98 14.92
C SER A 387 -10.50 17.76 15.01
N ASP A 388 -9.30 17.88 14.46
CA ASP A 388 -8.15 17.06 14.86
C ASP A 388 -6.84 17.75 14.43
N ALA A 389 -6.65 18.96 14.93
CA ALA A 389 -5.41 19.71 14.78
C ALA A 389 -4.44 19.35 15.92
N LEU A 390 -3.91 18.12 15.89
CA LEU A 390 -2.64 17.81 16.53
C LEU A 390 -1.56 17.91 15.45
N ILE A 391 -0.58 18.76 15.73
CA ILE A 391 0.51 19.20 14.86
C ILE A 391 1.18 17.98 14.20
N SER A 392 0.75 17.64 12.99
CA SER A 392 1.43 16.69 12.12
C SER A 392 2.49 17.49 11.38
N GLU A 393 3.76 17.19 11.62
CA GLU A 393 4.82 17.62 10.71
C GLU A 393 4.42 17.26 9.27
N THR A 394 4.52 18.26 8.40
CA THR A 394 3.97 18.23 7.06
C THR A 394 4.85 17.35 6.18
N PRO A 395 4.30 16.38 5.43
CA PRO A 395 5.13 15.55 4.58
C PRO A 395 5.60 16.41 3.39
N ARG A 396 6.92 16.60 3.30
CA ARG A 396 7.63 17.25 2.18
C ARG A 396 7.83 16.25 1.04
N PRO A 397 8.22 16.69 -0.18
CA PRO A 397 8.76 15.78 -1.18
C PRO A 397 9.79 14.83 -0.55
N SER A 398 9.67 13.54 -0.76
CA SER A 398 10.52 12.52 -0.13
C SER A 398 10.82 11.42 -1.13
N ILE A 399 11.98 10.80 -0.93
CA ILE A 399 12.32 9.57 -1.63
C ILE A 399 11.45 8.48 -1.01
N HIS A 400 10.68 7.79 -1.84
CA HIS A 400 9.86 6.68 -1.37
C HIS A 400 10.73 5.53 -0.83
N PRO A 401 10.26 4.79 0.20
CA PRO A 401 11.05 3.74 0.84
C PRO A 401 11.63 2.70 -0.13
N GLU A 402 10.89 2.28 -1.16
CA GLU A 402 11.38 1.34 -2.17
C GLU A 402 12.58 1.88 -2.96
N CYS A 403 12.58 3.17 -3.28
CA CYS A 403 13.65 3.82 -4.03
C CYS A 403 14.87 4.09 -3.15
N ALA A 404 14.65 4.52 -1.90
CA ALA A 404 15.72 4.69 -0.92
C ALA A 404 16.44 3.37 -0.64
N LEU A 405 15.68 2.29 -0.48
CA LEU A 405 16.22 0.96 -0.29
C LEU A 405 17.04 0.48 -1.50
N LEU A 406 16.57 0.71 -2.73
CA LEU A 406 17.32 0.35 -3.93
C LEU A 406 18.65 1.11 -4.04
N ALA A 407 18.65 2.41 -3.73
CA ALA A 407 19.85 3.22 -3.73
C ALA A 407 20.86 2.74 -2.68
N HIS A 408 20.40 2.45 -1.46
CA HIS A 408 21.24 1.89 -0.41
C HIS A 408 21.86 0.54 -0.80
N LEU A 409 21.10 -0.35 -1.43
CA LEU A 409 21.61 -1.65 -1.90
C LEU A 409 22.65 -1.51 -3.01
N HIS A 410 22.54 -0.47 -3.83
CA HIS A 410 23.52 -0.17 -4.87
C HIS A 410 24.84 0.27 -4.24
N GLU A 411 24.79 1.25 -3.33
CA GLU A 411 25.96 1.82 -2.67
C GLU A 411 26.67 0.82 -1.76
N ALA A 412 25.93 -0.03 -1.06
CA ALA A 412 26.51 -1.04 -0.18
C ALA A 412 27.15 -2.22 -0.96
N GLU A 413 27.07 -2.25 -2.29
CA GLU A 413 27.39 -3.41 -3.13
C GLU A 413 26.65 -4.72 -2.72
N ASP A 414 25.60 -4.58 -1.89
CA ASP A 414 24.81 -5.68 -1.36
C ASP A 414 23.81 -6.24 -2.37
N ALA A 415 23.65 -5.57 -3.52
CA ALA A 415 22.73 -5.96 -4.58
C ALA A 415 22.94 -7.40 -5.08
N GLU A 416 24.15 -7.96 -4.97
CA GLU A 416 24.46 -9.34 -5.36
C GLU A 416 24.13 -10.38 -4.27
N HIS A 417 24.08 -9.94 -3.01
CA HIS A 417 23.88 -10.82 -1.85
C HIS A 417 22.41 -10.87 -1.39
N VAL A 418 21.59 -9.91 -1.82
CA VAL A 418 20.15 -9.91 -1.53
C VAL A 418 19.37 -10.84 -2.44
N ILE A 419 18.25 -11.37 -1.94
CA ILE A 419 17.20 -11.87 -2.82
C ILE A 419 16.78 -10.70 -3.73
N PRO A 420 16.74 -10.86 -5.07
CA PRO A 420 16.54 -9.77 -6.03
C PRO A 420 15.07 -9.29 -6.08
N TYR A 421 14.52 -8.97 -4.91
CA TYR A 421 13.15 -8.59 -4.69
C TYR A 421 13.01 -7.66 -3.48
N ILE A 422 12.49 -6.47 -3.72
CA ILE A 422 12.11 -5.52 -2.68
C ILE A 422 10.62 -5.73 -2.38
N ALA A 423 10.35 -6.16 -1.14
CA ALA A 423 9.02 -6.39 -0.63
C ALA A 423 8.39 -5.11 -0.08
N LEU A 424 7.10 -4.93 -0.33
CA LEU A 424 6.42 -3.66 -0.04
C LEU A 424 5.09 -3.84 0.68
N SER A 425 4.85 -2.93 1.63
CA SER A 425 3.59 -2.84 2.36
C SER A 425 2.45 -2.26 1.51
N LYS A 426 2.78 -1.49 0.47
CA LYS A 426 1.89 -0.96 -0.56
C LYS A 426 2.48 -1.21 -1.95
N ARG A 427 1.67 -1.16 -2.99
CA ARG A 427 2.22 -1.24 -4.36
C ARG A 427 3.01 0.04 -4.65
N PRO A 428 4.14 -0.04 -5.37
CA PRO A 428 4.90 1.13 -5.78
C PRO A 428 4.03 2.02 -6.66
N CYS A 429 4.21 3.33 -6.54
CA CYS A 429 3.60 4.27 -7.47
C CYS A 429 4.21 4.12 -8.87
N TRP A 430 3.58 4.76 -9.86
CA TRP A 430 4.08 4.67 -11.23
C TRP A 430 5.51 5.22 -11.37
N LEU A 431 5.84 6.33 -10.69
CA LEU A 431 7.18 6.94 -10.72
C LEU A 431 8.26 5.99 -10.17
N CYS A 432 8.00 5.34 -9.02
CA CYS A 432 8.90 4.34 -8.47
C CYS A 432 9.07 3.15 -9.42
N ALA A 433 7.98 2.65 -10.02
CA ALA A 433 8.08 1.54 -10.98
C ALA A 433 8.92 1.91 -12.21
N THR A 434 8.75 3.12 -12.74
CA THR A 434 9.55 3.65 -13.86
C THR A 434 11.02 3.81 -13.47
N TYR A 435 11.31 4.34 -12.27
CA TYR A 435 12.69 4.43 -11.76
C TYR A 435 13.36 3.05 -11.66
N PHE A 436 12.68 2.05 -11.09
CA PHE A 436 13.17 0.68 -11.04
C PHE A 436 13.42 0.08 -12.43
N GLU A 437 12.57 0.42 -13.41
CA GLU A 437 12.77 0.00 -14.79
C GLU A 437 14.03 0.63 -15.40
N CYS A 438 14.22 1.94 -15.24
CA CYS A 438 15.42 2.65 -15.70
C CYS A 438 16.68 2.07 -15.05
N TYR A 439 16.66 1.89 -13.73
CA TYR A 439 17.77 1.31 -12.98
C TYR A 439 18.18 -0.06 -13.57
N ARG A 440 17.24 -1.00 -13.70
CA ARG A 440 17.53 -2.33 -14.25
C ARG A 440 18.10 -2.28 -15.67
N GLN A 441 17.62 -1.36 -16.51
CA GLN A 441 18.11 -1.27 -17.89
C GLN A 441 19.51 -0.68 -17.99
N VAL A 442 19.94 0.11 -17.01
CA VAL A 442 21.29 0.69 -16.96
C VAL A 442 22.26 -0.28 -16.29
N THR A 443 21.88 -0.89 -15.18
CA THR A 443 22.76 -1.73 -14.35
C THR A 443 22.69 -3.21 -14.68
N ASN A 444 21.76 -3.65 -15.54
CA ASN A 444 21.40 -5.06 -15.74
C ASN A 444 21.00 -5.80 -14.44
N SER A 445 20.65 -5.06 -13.38
CA SER A 445 20.22 -5.65 -12.11
C SER A 445 18.92 -6.45 -12.27
N LEU A 446 18.80 -7.54 -11.50
CA LEU A 446 17.60 -8.35 -11.42
C LEU A 446 16.62 -7.87 -10.33
N ILE A 447 17.01 -6.88 -9.51
CA ILE A 447 16.18 -6.41 -8.40
C ILE A 447 14.84 -5.88 -8.89
N CYS A 448 13.76 -6.39 -8.32
CA CYS A 448 12.41 -6.05 -8.75
C CYS A 448 11.44 -5.84 -7.58
N THR A 449 10.25 -5.34 -7.91
CA THR A 449 9.10 -5.20 -7.01
C THR A 449 7.88 -5.86 -7.64
N ARG A 450 6.76 -5.95 -6.93
CA ARG A 450 5.51 -6.60 -7.40
C ARG A 450 4.78 -5.87 -8.56
N GLY A 451 5.38 -4.84 -9.16
CA GLY A 451 4.73 -3.97 -10.16
C GLY A 451 3.78 -2.94 -9.54
N THR A 452 3.30 -1.99 -10.35
CA THR A 452 2.47 -0.85 -9.90
C THR A 452 0.98 -1.08 -10.16
N ASP A 453 0.10 -0.37 -9.43
CA ASP A 453 -1.30 -0.23 -9.81
C ASP A 453 -1.60 1.05 -10.62
N GLY A 454 -0.54 1.71 -11.12
CA GLY A 454 -0.64 2.85 -12.03
C GLY A 454 -0.96 4.17 -11.34
N ARG A 455 -1.11 4.21 -10.01
CA ARG A 455 -1.42 5.44 -9.27
C ARG A 455 -0.23 6.40 -9.29
N LEU A 456 -0.51 7.65 -9.67
CA LEU A 456 0.39 8.81 -9.50
C LEU A 456 -0.08 9.74 -8.38
N ALA A 457 -1.40 9.92 -8.23
CA ALA A 457 -1.99 10.91 -7.33
C ALA A 457 -1.72 10.71 -5.83
N GLN A 458 -1.12 9.59 -5.42
CA GLN A 458 -0.68 9.38 -4.03
C GLN A 458 0.80 9.74 -3.81
N SER A 459 1.45 10.29 -4.83
CA SER A 459 2.89 10.60 -4.85
C SER A 459 3.20 12.01 -5.36
N PRO A 460 2.43 13.06 -4.97
CA PRO A 460 2.78 14.44 -5.34
C PRO A 460 4.10 14.90 -4.70
N GLN A 461 4.61 14.10 -3.77
CA GLN A 461 5.80 14.31 -2.97
C GLN A 461 6.91 13.31 -3.35
N TRP A 462 6.96 12.85 -4.61
CA TRP A 462 8.01 11.94 -5.03
C TRP A 462 9.30 12.70 -5.34
N ARG A 463 10.44 12.21 -4.87
CA ARG A 463 11.77 12.64 -5.29
C ARG A 463 12.56 11.48 -5.89
N THR A 464 13.38 11.82 -6.86
CA THR A 464 14.35 10.95 -7.49
C THR A 464 15.44 10.63 -6.48
N PRO A 465 15.66 9.36 -6.15
CA PRO A 465 16.80 8.97 -5.32
C PRO A 465 18.11 9.28 -6.07
N SER A 466 19.15 9.58 -5.30
CA SER A 466 20.53 9.62 -5.77
C SER A 466 21.20 8.33 -5.38
N LEU A 467 21.97 7.73 -6.28
CA LEU A 467 22.80 6.55 -5.96
C LEU A 467 24.07 6.90 -5.18
N SER A 468 24.38 8.19 -4.98
CA SER A 468 25.61 8.68 -4.33
C SER A 468 25.38 9.48 -3.03
N ASP A 469 24.13 9.63 -2.58
CA ASP A 469 23.79 10.50 -1.43
C ASP A 469 23.92 9.84 -0.05
N PHE A 470 24.20 8.52 0.08
CA PHE A 470 24.22 7.85 1.40
C PHE A 470 25.62 7.65 1.99
N SER A 471 26.65 8.27 1.42
CA SER A 471 28.03 8.14 1.87
C SER A 471 28.21 8.60 3.32
N HIS A 472 28.39 7.63 4.23
CA HIS A 472 29.01 7.90 5.52
C HIS A 472 30.49 8.17 5.25
N GLY A 473 30.91 9.40 5.54
CA GLY A 473 32.19 9.95 5.10
C GLY A 473 33.39 9.03 5.36
N ASP A 474 33.82 8.34 4.31
CA ASP A 474 35.22 8.12 3.96
C ASP A 474 35.33 7.45 2.58
N ALA A 475 36.42 7.78 1.88
CA ALA A 475 36.99 7.15 0.67
C ALA A 475 36.67 7.76 -0.72
N SER A 476 37.72 8.36 -1.29
CA SER A 476 37.80 9.14 -2.52
C SER A 476 38.39 8.37 -3.72
N VAL A 477 37.98 7.12 -3.98
CA VAL A 477 38.57 6.34 -5.11
C VAL A 477 37.53 5.66 -6.02
N HIS A 478 36.27 5.50 -5.61
CA HIS A 478 35.21 4.84 -6.41
C HIS A 478 34.20 5.78 -7.08
N ALA A 479 34.34 7.10 -6.88
CA ALA A 479 33.35 8.10 -7.28
C ALA A 479 33.09 8.20 -8.80
N THR A 480 33.99 7.74 -9.68
CA THR A 480 33.83 7.94 -11.13
C THR A 480 32.82 6.98 -11.77
N THR A 481 32.79 5.70 -11.39
CA THR A 481 31.85 4.71 -11.94
C THR A 481 30.43 4.84 -11.40
N GLU A 482 30.26 5.28 -10.16
CA GLU A 482 28.96 5.51 -9.54
C GLU A 482 28.27 6.77 -10.08
N VAL A 483 29.04 7.86 -10.27
CA VAL A 483 28.54 9.11 -10.85
C VAL A 483 28.06 8.89 -12.29
N ASP A 484 28.74 8.04 -13.06
CA ASP A 484 28.31 7.67 -14.42
C ASP A 484 27.01 6.84 -14.42
N THR A 485 26.82 5.97 -13.43
CA THR A 485 25.62 5.14 -13.30
C THR A 485 24.39 5.96 -12.88
N ASP A 486 24.52 6.82 -11.85
CA ASP A 486 23.43 7.69 -11.41
C ASP A 486 22.99 8.63 -12.54
N ALA A 487 23.94 9.26 -13.23
CA ALA A 487 23.67 10.12 -14.37
C ALA A 487 22.96 9.38 -15.50
N ALA A 488 23.37 8.14 -15.81
CA ALA A 488 22.72 7.32 -16.82
C ALA A 488 21.28 6.92 -16.44
N VAL A 489 21.04 6.54 -15.18
CA VAL A 489 19.69 6.22 -14.68
C VAL A 489 18.78 7.46 -14.73
N ARG A 490 19.28 8.61 -14.26
CA ARG A 490 18.53 9.88 -14.29
C ARG A 490 18.21 10.33 -15.70
N LYS A 491 19.17 10.27 -16.62
CA LYS A 491 18.96 10.59 -18.03
C LYS A 491 17.84 9.73 -18.61
N LYS A 492 17.91 8.41 -18.41
CA LYS A 492 16.88 7.49 -18.91
C LYS A 492 15.50 7.73 -18.30
N LEU A 493 15.46 8.10 -17.02
CA LEU A 493 14.23 8.50 -16.35
C LEU A 493 13.66 9.80 -16.95
N CYS A 494 14.49 10.82 -17.18
CA CYS A 494 14.07 12.07 -17.83
C CYS A 494 13.53 11.81 -19.24
N ASP A 495 14.17 10.95 -20.04
CA ASP A 495 13.69 10.60 -21.39
C ASP A 495 12.27 10.00 -21.33
N LYS A 496 12.04 9.03 -20.44
CA LYS A 496 10.71 8.41 -20.26
C LYS A 496 9.67 9.38 -19.70
N LEU A 497 10.05 10.25 -18.77
CA LEU A 497 9.14 11.25 -18.20
C LEU A 497 8.78 12.30 -19.24
N THR A 498 9.73 12.77 -20.04
CA THR A 498 9.51 13.69 -21.17
C THR A 498 8.51 13.11 -22.16
N GLU A 499 8.68 11.86 -22.58
CA GLU A 499 7.72 11.17 -23.46
C GLU A 499 6.31 11.17 -22.84
N LYS A 500 6.19 10.88 -21.54
CA LYS A 500 4.89 10.82 -20.86
C LYS A 500 4.26 12.18 -20.63
N VAL A 501 5.05 13.20 -20.31
CA VAL A 501 4.56 14.58 -20.19
C VAL A 501 4.04 15.04 -21.54
N ASN A 502 4.77 14.80 -22.64
CA ASN A 502 4.31 15.15 -23.99
C ASN A 502 2.99 14.43 -24.35
N LEU A 503 2.92 13.12 -24.15
CA LEU A 503 1.69 12.35 -24.40
C LEU A 503 0.51 12.85 -23.57
N GLN A 504 0.73 13.21 -22.30
CA GLN A 504 -0.34 13.71 -21.44
C GLN A 504 -0.75 15.13 -21.82
N ALA A 505 0.21 15.98 -22.18
CA ALA A 505 0.01 17.33 -22.70
C ALA A 505 -0.90 17.33 -23.94
N GLN A 506 -0.73 16.38 -24.86
CA GLN A 506 -1.56 16.28 -26.07
C GLN A 506 -3.02 15.89 -25.79
N ILE A 507 -3.34 15.36 -24.61
CA ILE A 507 -4.70 14.96 -24.25
C ILE A 507 -5.46 16.09 -23.52
N VAL A 508 -4.71 16.94 -22.83
CA VAL A 508 -5.19 18.09 -22.07
C VAL A 508 -5.44 19.25 -23.01
#